data_AF-A0A7W5M499-F1
#
_entry.id   AF-A0A7W5M499-F1
#
_cell.length_a   1.000
_cell.length_b   1.000
_cell.length_c   1.000
_cell.angle_alpha   90.00
_cell.angle_beta   90.00
_cell.angle_gamma   90.00
#
_symmetry.space_group_name_H-M   'P 1'
#
loop_
_entity.id
_entity.type
_entity.pdbx_description
1 polymer ?
#
loop_
_entity_poly.entity_id
_entity_poly.type
_entity_poly.pdbx_seq_one_letter_code
_entity_poly.pdbx_strand_id
1 'polypeptide(L)' 'MQFDPKPGHSVVIVGGGFAGALSALKLPAETMVALSITILEPRAELGRGVAYSTADPAHLVNGPAEIFSLYHDDMGHLTR' A
#
# COMPACT_ATOMS: atom_id res chain seq x y z
N MET A 1 -10.05 -19.45 -2.09
CA MET A 1 -10.40 -18.03 -2.30
C MET A 1 -10.95 -17.93 -3.72
N GLN A 2 -12.21 -17.54 -3.87
CA GLN A 2 -12.82 -17.38 -5.19
C GLN A 2 -12.58 -15.94 -5.63
N PHE A 3 -11.92 -15.76 -6.78
CA PHE A 3 -11.70 -14.46 -7.39
C PHE A 3 -12.86 -14.17 -8.32
N ASP A 4 -13.72 -13.23 -7.94
CA ASP A 4 -14.82 -12.74 -8.78
C ASP A 4 -14.37 -11.43 -9.45
N PRO A 5 -13.91 -11.49 -10.72
CA PRO A 5 -13.52 -10.28 -11.43
C PRO A 5 -14.74 -9.37 -11.59
N LYS A 6 -14.63 -8.13 -11.10
CA LYS A 6 -15.66 -7.12 -11.39
C LYS A 6 -15.56 -6.69 -12.85
N PRO A 7 -16.69 -6.52 -13.56
CA PRO A 7 -16.68 -6.00 -14.92
C PRO A 7 -16.09 -4.58 -14.95
N GLY A 8 -15.19 -4.30 -15.91
CA GLY A 8 -14.48 -3.02 -16.05
C GLY A 8 -12.95 -3.18 -16.09
N HIS A 9 -12.22 -2.06 -15.99
CA HIS A 9 -10.75 -2.07 -15.93
C HIS A 9 -10.30 -2.60 -14.56
N SER A 10 -9.73 -3.79 -14.53
CA SER A 10 -9.37 -4.48 -13.29
C SER A 10 -7.86 -4.50 -13.08
N VAL A 11 -7.44 -4.25 -11.83
CA VAL A 11 -6.05 -4.34 -11.39
C VAL A 11 -5.98 -5.27 -10.19
N VAL A 12 -5.12 -6.28 -10.27
CA VAL A 12 -4.80 -7.15 -9.13
C VAL A 12 -3.39 -6.82 -8.65
N ILE A 13 -3.28 -6.49 -7.36
CA ILE A 13 -2.01 -6.19 -6.69
C ILE A 13 -1.67 -7.38 -5.79
N VAL A 14 -0.54 -8.03 -6.07
CA VAL A 14 -0.05 -9.16 -5.27
C VAL A 14 0.96 -8.63 -4.25
N GLY A 15 0.62 -8.75 -2.97
CA GLY A 15 1.36 -8.15 -1.86
C GLY A 15 0.70 -6.85 -1.41
N GLY A 16 0.22 -6.83 -0.17
CA GLY A 16 -0.41 -5.68 0.48
C GLY A 16 0.52 -4.95 1.42
N GLY A 17 1.84 -5.05 1.24
CA GLY A 17 2.80 -4.19 1.94
C GLY A 17 2.74 -2.74 1.47
N PHE A 18 3.66 -1.91 1.97
CA PHE A 18 3.67 -0.46 1.72
C PHE A 18 3.51 -0.09 0.24
N ALA A 19 4.31 -0.71 -0.63
CA ALA A 19 4.24 -0.46 -2.07
C ALA A 19 2.87 -0.81 -2.67
N GLY A 20 2.33 -1.99 -2.36
CA GLY A 20 1.04 -2.43 -2.90
C GLY A 20 -0.14 -1.60 -2.40
N ALA A 21 -0.15 -1.27 -1.11
CA ALA A 21 -1.17 -0.39 -0.54
C ALA A 21 -1.09 1.03 -1.14
N LEU A 22 0.12 1.57 -1.32
CA LEU A 22 0.31 2.88 -1.93
C LEU A 22 -0.11 2.90 -3.40
N SER A 23 0.22 1.85 -4.17
CA SER A 23 -0.27 1.71 -5.54
C SER A 23 -1.79 1.69 -5.59
N ALA A 24 -2.45 0.93 -4.72
CA ALA A 24 -3.91 0.90 -4.65
C ALA A 24 -4.52 2.27 -4.32
N LEU A 25 -3.85 3.05 -3.46
CA LEU A 25 -4.26 4.40 -3.07
C LEU A 25 -4.10 5.42 -4.20
N LYS A 26 -2.96 5.39 -4.91
CA LYS A 26 -2.59 6.42 -5.89
C LYS A 26 -3.16 6.15 -7.29
N LEU A 27 -3.24 4.89 -7.72
CA LEU A 27 -3.68 4.52 -9.07
C LEU A 27 -5.03 5.13 -9.47
N PRO A 28 -6.08 5.17 -8.63
CA PRO A 28 -7.36 5.77 -9.01
C PRO A 28 -7.26 7.26 -9.37
N ALA A 29 -6.34 8.00 -8.74
CA ALA A 29 -6.15 9.42 -9.00
C ALA A 29 -5.45 9.71 -10.34
N GLU A 30 -4.73 8.73 -10.89
CA GLU A 30 -3.92 8.85 -12.12
C GLU A 30 -4.65 8.36 -13.38
N THR A 31 -5.95 8.04 -13.27
CA THR A 31 -6.71 7.46 -14.39
C THR A 31 -8.07 8.14 -14.58
N MET A 32 -8.53 8.22 -15.83
CA MET A 32 -9.89 8.71 -16.15
C MET A 32 -10.93 7.58 -16.22
N VAL A 33 -10.52 6.33 -16.02
CA VAL A 33 -11.41 5.16 -16.07
C VAL A 33 -11.62 4.61 -14.66
N ALA A 34 -12.83 4.12 -14.37
CA ALA A 34 -13.08 3.46 -13.10
C ALA A 34 -12.26 2.16 -13.00
N LEU A 35 -11.46 2.04 -11.94
CA LEU A 35 -10.67 0.85 -11.64
C LEU A 35 -11.34 -0.02 -10.59
N SER A 36 -11.41 -1.33 -10.84
CA SER A 36 -11.64 -2.33 -9.80
C SER A 36 -10.30 -2.85 -9.30
N ILE A 37 -9.92 -2.49 -8.08
CA ILE A 37 -8.65 -2.90 -7.47
C ILE A 37 -8.90 -4.05 -6.49
N THR A 38 -8.17 -5.15 -6.66
CA THR A 38 -8.11 -6.26 -5.71
C THR A 38 -6.69 -6.40 -5.18
N ILE A 39 -6.53 -6.50 -3.86
CA ILE A 39 -5.24 -6.71 -3.22
C ILE A 39 -5.21 -8.10 -2.62
N LEU A 40 -4.18 -8.88 -2.95
CA LEU A 40 -3.93 -10.19 -2.37
C LEU A 40 -2.81 -10.06 -1.33
N GLU A 41 -3.18 -10.12 -0.05
CA GLU A 41 -2.24 -10.07 1.08
C GLU A 41 -2.62 -11.16 2.08
N PRO A 42 -1.69 -12.07 2.44
CA PRO A 42 -1.98 -13.11 3.43
C PRO A 42 -2.14 -12.55 4.86
N ARG A 43 -1.56 -11.38 5.17
CA ARG A 43 -1.70 -10.73 6.48
C ARG A 43 -3.05 -10.03 6.61
N ALA A 44 -3.51 -9.92 7.85
CA ALA A 44 -4.76 -9.24 8.17
C ALA A 44 -4.69 -7.71 7.95
N GLU A 45 -3.50 -7.12 8.07
CA GLU A 45 -3.28 -5.68 7.92
C GLU A 45 -2.54 -5.38 6.62
N LEU A 46 -3.08 -4.44 5.85
CA LEU A 46 -2.44 -3.87 4.66
C LEU A 46 -1.46 -2.76 5.05
N GLY A 47 -0.58 -2.37 4.12
CA GLY A 47 0.37 -1.27 4.27
C GLY A 47 1.64 -1.64 5.01
N ARG A 48 1.60 -2.53 6.01
CA ARG A 48 2.81 -2.85 6.78
C ARG A 48 3.81 -3.72 6.05
N GLY A 49 3.34 -4.79 5.40
CA GLY A 49 4.20 -5.74 4.68
C GLY A 49 5.36 -6.26 5.54
N VAL A 50 6.47 -6.63 4.93
CA VAL A 50 7.66 -7.09 5.69
C VAL A 50 8.31 -5.95 6.47
N ALA A 51 8.45 -4.78 5.85
CA ALA A 51 9.21 -3.64 6.39
C ALA A 51 8.65 -3.09 7.72
N TYR A 52 7.34 -3.15 7.94
CA TYR A 52 6.70 -2.51 9.10
C TYR A 52 5.88 -3.49 9.97
N SER A 53 5.91 -4.81 9.70
CA SER A 53 5.19 -5.82 10.51
C SER A 53 6.07 -6.58 11.51
N THR A 54 7.37 -6.33 11.50
CA THR A 54 8.31 -6.96 12.45
C THR A 54 8.12 -6.43 13.87
N ALA A 55 8.19 -7.31 14.86
CA ALA A 55 8.27 -6.95 16.28
C ALA A 55 9.73 -6.88 16.78
N ASP A 56 10.69 -7.33 15.97
CA ASP A 56 12.10 -7.25 16.29
C ASP A 56 12.61 -5.81 16.16
N PRO A 57 13.11 -5.18 17.25
CA PRO A 57 13.59 -3.81 17.21
C PRO A 57 14.88 -3.62 16.40
N ALA A 58 15.60 -4.70 16.07
CA ALA A 58 16.78 -4.64 15.21
C ALA A 58 16.44 -4.55 13.71
N HIS A 59 15.20 -4.85 13.33
CA HIS A 59 14.74 -4.69 11.96
C HIS A 59 14.36 -3.24 11.68
N LEU A 60 15.34 -2.48 11.19
CA LEU A 60 15.21 -1.06 10.89
C LEU A 60 14.92 -0.81 9.40
N VAL A 61 14.27 0.31 9.12
CA VAL A 61 14.17 0.90 7.79
C VAL A 61 15.25 1.96 7.58
N ASN A 62 15.43 2.46 6.36
CA ASN A 62 16.53 3.36 5.98
C ASN A 62 16.52 4.75 6.66
N GLY A 63 15.58 5.04 7.54
CA GLY A 63 15.51 6.31 8.26
C GLY A 63 14.28 6.43 9.17
N PRO A 64 14.17 7.54 9.93
CA PRO A 64 12.98 7.81 10.73
C PRO A 64 11.76 8.07 9.84
N ALA A 65 10.56 7.87 10.39
CA ALA A 65 9.31 8.10 9.65
C ALA A 65 9.17 9.53 9.11
N GLU A 66 9.77 10.52 9.79
CA GLU A 66 9.73 11.96 9.44
C GLU A 66 10.37 12.31 8.08
N ILE A 67 11.27 11.48 7.57
CA ILE A 67 11.94 11.72 6.28
C ILE A 67 11.27 10.97 5.12
N PHE A 68 10.18 10.26 5.38
CA PHE A 68 9.38 9.58 4.37
C PHE A 68 8.02 10.26 4.25
N SER A 69 7.51 10.38 3.03
CA SER A 69 6.15 10.81 2.81
C SER A 69 5.52 10.19 1.57
N LEU A 70 4.19 10.12 1.60
CA LEU A 70 3.33 9.76 0.48
C LEU A 70 2.88 10.99 -0.33
N TYR A 71 3.11 12.19 0.20
CA TYR A 71 2.61 13.46 -0.33
C TYR A 71 3.75 14.46 -0.37
N HIS A 72 3.91 15.15 -1.49
CA HIS A 72 5.04 16.08 -1.65
C HIS A 72 4.92 17.31 -0.73
N ASP A 73 3.71 17.60 -0.27
CA ASP A 73 3.32 18.79 0.50
C ASP A 73 3.05 18.49 1.99
N ASP A 74 3.12 17.22 2.41
CA ASP A 74 2.90 16.81 3.80
C ASP A 74 3.96 15.79 4.24
N MET A 75 5.15 16.28 4.63
CA MET A 75 6.24 15.42 5.11
C MET A 75 5.94 14.73 6.44
N GLY A 76 5.03 15.28 7.26
CA GLY A 76 4.68 14.75 8.58
C GLY A 76 3.60 13.68 8.58
N HIS A 77 3.05 13.33 7.41
CA HIS A 77 1.90 12.45 7.33
C HIS A 77 2.07 11.08 8.02
N LEU A 78 3.31 10.55 8.06
CA LEU A 78 3.61 9.22 8.60
C LEU A 78 3.92 9.21 10.11
N THR A 79 3.87 10.36 10.79
CA THR A 79 4.17 10.47 12.23
C THR A 79 2.97 10.89 13.09
N ARG A 80 1.76 10.90 12.51
CA ARG A 80 0.51 11.32 13.15
C ARG A 80 -0.38 10.15 13.60
#